data_AF-A0A968IGT7-F1
#
_entry.id   AF-A0A968IGT7-F1
#
_cell.length_a   1.000
_cell.length_b   1.000
_cell.length_c   1.000
_cell.angle_alpha   90.00
_cell.angle_beta   90.00
_cell.angle_gamma   90.00
#
_symmetry.space_group_name_H-M   'P 1'
#
loop_
_entity.id
_entity.type
_entity.pdbx_description
1 polymer ?
#
loop_
_entity_poly.entity_id
_entity_poly.type
_entity_poly.pdbx_seq_one_letter_code
_entity_poly.pdbx_strand_id
1 'polypeptide(L)'
;MQSLTVQLVEAFISCTLPKDEWTHHAHLKVGLWHLLHYSPSDSIERLRQGIKRYNVACGIENTESQGYHETITKFYVCLINQFIQQVDCSQPIDALADELINRYGDKLLPFRYYSRDRLMSKIARLEWLEPDLIPLA
;
A
#
# COMPACT_ATOMS: atom_id res chain seq x y z
N MET A 1 15.72 -19.57 -6.43
CA MET A 1 15.19 -19.17 -5.11
C MET A 1 13.87 -18.47 -5.35
N GLN A 2 12.85 -18.75 -4.53
CA GLN A 2 11.57 -18.05 -4.63
C GLN A 2 11.77 -16.59 -4.20
N SER A 3 11.11 -15.65 -4.86
CA SER A 3 11.23 -14.21 -4.59
C SER A 3 10.81 -13.87 -3.16
N LEU A 4 11.55 -12.98 -2.49
CA LEU A 4 11.23 -12.52 -1.14
C LEU A 4 9.92 -11.73 -1.10
N THR A 5 9.68 -10.92 -2.14
CA THR A 5 8.42 -10.18 -2.30
C THR A 5 7.24 -11.12 -2.45
N VAL A 6 7.38 -12.20 -3.22
CA VAL A 6 6.32 -13.21 -3.37
C VAL A 6 6.03 -13.92 -2.05
N GLN A 7 7.07 -14.35 -1.31
CA GLN A 7 6.89 -14.99 0.01
C GLN A 7 6.18 -14.06 1.00
N LEU A 8 6.55 -12.78 1.03
CA LEU A 8 5.91 -11.77 1.87
C LEU A 8 4.43 -11.60 1.52
N VAL A 9 4.09 -11.57 0.23
CA VAL A 9 2.71 -11.47 -0.24
C VAL A 9 1.91 -12.71 0.15
N GLU A 10 2.45 -13.90 -0.05
CA GLU A 10 1.81 -15.16 0.33
C GLU A 10 1.51 -15.18 1.83
N ALA A 11 2.48 -14.81 2.67
CA ALA A 11 2.33 -14.72 4.13
C ALA A 11 1.32 -13.64 4.56
N PHE A 12 1.24 -12.52 3.85
CA PHE A 12 0.21 -11.50 4.09
C PHE A 12 -1.18 -12.02 3.73
N ILE A 13 -1.33 -12.65 2.56
CA ILE A 13 -2.62 -13.18 2.09
C ILE A 13 -3.16 -14.26 3.03
N SER A 14 -2.29 -15.14 3.52
CA SER A 14 -2.61 -16.22 4.47
C SER A 14 -2.73 -15.76 5.92
N CYS A 15 -2.47 -14.47 6.21
CA CYS A 15 -2.40 -13.92 7.56
C CYS A 15 -1.38 -14.61 8.50
N THR A 16 -0.28 -15.14 7.94
CA THR A 16 0.81 -15.75 8.71
C THR A 16 2.04 -14.87 8.84
N LEU A 17 2.08 -13.72 8.16
CA LEU A 17 3.19 -12.77 8.28
C LEU A 17 3.31 -12.24 9.73
N PRO A 18 4.49 -12.30 10.37
CA PRO A 18 4.71 -11.69 11.67
C PRO A 18 4.39 -10.19 11.67
N LYS A 19 3.79 -9.70 12.76
CA LYS A 19 3.29 -8.32 12.85
C LYS A 19 4.39 -7.26 12.69
N ASP A 20 5.58 -7.54 13.20
CA ASP A 20 6.77 -6.70 13.09
C ASP A 20 7.34 -6.65 11.66
N GLU A 21 7.05 -7.64 10.84
CA GLU A 21 7.40 -7.65 9.41
C GLU A 21 6.40 -6.86 8.54
N TRP A 22 5.21 -6.52 9.06
CA TRP A 22 4.22 -5.69 8.37
C TRP A 22 4.58 -4.19 8.37
N THR A 23 5.77 -3.89 7.86
CA THR A 23 6.37 -2.56 7.77
C THR A 23 5.82 -1.75 6.60
N HIS A 24 6.13 -0.44 6.54
CA HIS A 24 5.77 0.39 5.40
C HIS A 24 6.31 -0.16 4.06
N HIS A 25 7.55 -0.66 4.02
CA HIS A 25 8.12 -1.28 2.82
C HIS A 25 7.39 -2.59 2.45
N ALA A 26 6.92 -3.36 3.43
CA ALA A 26 6.07 -4.53 3.17
C ALA A 26 4.76 -4.13 2.48
N HIS A 27 4.12 -3.02 2.89
CA HIS A 27 2.92 -2.52 2.21
C HIS A 27 3.21 -2.16 0.74
N LEU A 28 4.34 -1.50 0.44
CA LEU A 28 4.73 -1.18 -0.93
C LEU A 28 4.95 -2.43 -1.78
N LYS A 29 5.63 -3.44 -1.22
CA LYS A 29 5.85 -4.75 -1.86
C LYS A 29 4.54 -5.46 -2.18
N VAL A 30 3.60 -5.49 -1.22
CA VAL A 30 2.28 -6.08 -1.44
C VAL A 30 1.48 -5.31 -2.47
N GLY A 31 1.50 -3.97 -2.42
CA GLY A 31 0.83 -3.10 -3.39
C GLY A 31 1.36 -3.31 -4.81
N LEU A 32 2.68 -3.39 -4.97
CA LEU A 32 3.34 -3.69 -6.25
C LEU A 32 2.89 -5.04 -6.80
N TRP A 33 2.92 -6.09 -6.00
CA TRP A 33 2.49 -7.42 -6.45
C TRP A 33 1.03 -7.39 -6.93
N HIS A 34 0.13 -6.72 -6.20
CA HIS A 34 -1.27 -6.63 -6.62
C HIS A 34 -1.43 -5.92 -7.96
N LEU A 35 -0.73 -4.79 -8.16
CA LEU A 35 -0.82 -4.01 -9.41
C LEU A 35 -0.15 -4.68 -10.61
N LEU A 36 0.77 -5.62 -10.39
CA LEU A 36 1.32 -6.46 -11.47
C LEU A 36 0.36 -7.60 -11.88
N HIS A 37 -0.61 -7.97 -11.04
CA HIS A 37 -1.51 -9.12 -11.27
C HIS A 37 -2.97 -8.72 -11.53
N TYR A 38 -3.37 -7.51 -11.14
CA TYR A 38 -4.76 -7.05 -11.19
C TYR A 38 -4.85 -5.60 -11.67
N SER A 39 -6.03 -5.20 -12.12
CA SER A 39 -6.31 -3.80 -12.43
C SER A 39 -6.14 -2.90 -11.19
N PRO A 40 -5.95 -1.58 -11.34
CA PRO A 40 -5.86 -0.67 -10.20
C PRO A 40 -7.12 -0.71 -9.30
N SER A 41 -8.31 -0.79 -9.89
CA SER A 41 -9.57 -0.91 -9.13
C SER A 41 -9.65 -2.21 -8.33
N ASP A 42 -9.29 -3.33 -8.93
CA ASP A 42 -9.29 -4.63 -8.25
C ASP A 42 -8.22 -4.70 -7.16
N SER A 43 -7.06 -4.09 -7.42
CA SER A 43 -5.97 -3.98 -6.44
C SER A 43 -6.42 -3.24 -5.19
N ILE A 44 -7.14 -2.12 -5.33
CA ILE A 44 -7.68 -1.36 -4.19
C ILE A 44 -8.62 -2.23 -3.36
N GLU A 45 -9.57 -2.93 -3.99
CA GLU A 45 -10.53 -3.77 -3.26
C GLU A 45 -9.83 -4.93 -2.54
N ARG A 46 -8.90 -5.61 -3.22
CA ARG A 46 -8.13 -6.72 -2.64
C ARG A 46 -7.25 -6.27 -1.48
N LEU A 47 -6.56 -5.14 -1.62
CA LEU A 47 -5.75 -4.55 -0.55
C LEU A 47 -6.62 -4.12 0.63
N ARG A 48 -7.77 -3.47 0.38
CA ARG A 48 -8.72 -3.08 1.43
C ARG A 48 -9.18 -4.28 2.25
N GLN A 49 -9.65 -5.32 1.59
CA GLN A 49 -10.10 -6.55 2.26
C GLN A 49 -8.94 -7.28 2.95
N GLY A 50 -7.79 -7.40 2.28
CA GLY A 50 -6.61 -8.08 2.79
C GLY A 50 -6.05 -7.41 4.04
N ILE A 51 -5.86 -6.08 4.03
CA ILE A 51 -5.34 -5.33 5.17
C ILE A 51 -6.31 -5.41 6.35
N LYS A 52 -7.62 -5.26 6.11
CA LYS A 52 -8.62 -5.39 7.18
C LYS A 52 -8.59 -6.78 7.81
N ARG A 53 -8.53 -7.85 6.99
CA ARG A 53 -8.44 -9.24 7.46
C ARG A 53 -7.15 -9.50 8.24
N TYR A 54 -6.02 -9.02 7.72
CA TYR A 54 -4.71 -9.15 8.36
C TYR A 54 -4.68 -8.45 9.72
N ASN A 55 -5.18 -7.21 9.80
CA ASN A 55 -5.28 -6.47 11.07
C ASN A 55 -6.04 -7.28 12.13
N VAL A 56 -7.22 -7.84 11.79
CA VAL A 56 -8.00 -8.66 12.72
C VAL A 56 -7.24 -9.91 13.17
N ALA A 57 -6.55 -10.59 12.24
CA ALA A 57 -5.72 -11.76 12.58
C ALA A 57 -4.57 -11.41 13.54
N CYS A 58 -4.05 -10.18 13.47
CA CYS A 58 -3.04 -9.66 14.39
C CYS A 58 -3.60 -8.99 15.65
N GLY A 59 -4.90 -9.12 15.93
CA GLY A 59 -5.56 -8.51 17.09
C GLY A 59 -5.68 -6.97 17.02
N ILE A 60 -5.65 -6.39 15.83
CA ILE A 60 -5.85 -4.96 15.58
C ILE A 60 -7.27 -4.74 15.05
N GLU A 61 -8.03 -3.88 15.71
CA GLU A 61 -9.34 -3.46 15.23
C GLU A 61 -9.23 -2.48 14.05
N ASN A 62 -10.20 -2.53 13.15
CA ASN A 62 -10.35 -1.52 12.10
C ASN A 62 -11.46 -0.56 12.52
N THR A 63 -11.07 0.64 12.94
CA THR A 63 -11.98 1.67 13.46
C THR A 63 -11.77 2.98 12.71
N GLU A 64 -12.52 4.01 13.08
CA GLU A 64 -12.34 5.37 12.57
C GLU A 64 -11.04 6.05 13.04
N SER A 65 -10.27 5.42 13.93
CA SER A 65 -8.99 5.94 14.43
C SER A 65 -7.82 4.96 14.32
N GLN A 66 -8.08 3.67 14.01
CA GLN A 66 -7.07 2.62 13.96
C GLN A 66 -7.26 1.62 12.81
N GLY A 67 -6.20 0.89 12.47
CA GLY A 67 -6.22 -0.14 11.42
C GLY A 67 -6.17 0.45 10.01
N TYR A 68 -7.03 -0.06 9.12
CA TYR A 68 -7.07 0.31 7.71
C TYR A 68 -7.28 1.82 7.47
N HIS A 69 -6.65 2.35 6.42
CA HIS A 69 -6.75 3.75 6.02
C HIS A 69 -6.97 3.87 4.52
N GLU A 70 -8.18 4.29 4.12
CA GLU A 70 -8.62 4.34 2.73
C GLU A 70 -7.78 5.31 1.90
N THR A 71 -7.68 6.58 2.31
CA THR A 71 -6.92 7.59 1.56
C THR A 71 -5.45 7.21 1.40
N ILE A 72 -4.75 6.78 2.46
CA ILE A 72 -3.34 6.37 2.36
C ILE A 72 -3.18 5.15 1.44
N THR A 73 -4.07 4.16 1.53
CA THR A 73 -3.99 2.96 0.68
C THR A 73 -4.13 3.33 -0.79
N LYS A 74 -5.16 4.11 -1.15
CA LYS A 74 -5.37 4.56 -2.52
C LYS A 74 -4.26 5.48 -3.03
N PHE A 75 -3.74 6.35 -2.18
CA PHE A 75 -2.59 7.21 -2.50
C PHE A 75 -1.40 6.38 -3.00
N TYR A 76 -1.01 5.35 -2.25
CA TYR A 76 0.09 4.48 -2.65
C TYR A 76 -0.26 3.61 -3.86
N VAL A 77 -1.50 3.16 -4.02
CA VAL A 77 -1.91 2.46 -5.26
C VAL A 77 -1.73 3.37 -6.47
N CYS A 78 -2.13 4.64 -6.41
CA CYS A 78 -1.92 5.60 -7.49
C CYS A 78 -0.43 5.77 -7.82
N LEU A 79 0.42 5.96 -6.80
CA LEU A 79 1.88 6.11 -7.00
C LEU A 79 2.53 4.85 -7.58
N ILE A 80 2.17 3.67 -7.07
CA ILE A 80 2.71 2.41 -7.58
C ILE A 80 2.22 2.18 -9.01
N ASN A 81 0.99 2.54 -9.34
CA ASN A 81 0.48 2.45 -10.71
C ASN A 81 1.25 3.37 -11.67
N GLN A 82 1.57 4.60 -11.25
CA GLN A 82 2.45 5.48 -12.03
C GLN A 82 3.86 4.90 -12.17
N PHE A 83 4.40 4.29 -11.10
CA PHE A 83 5.70 3.64 -11.13
C PHE A 83 5.75 2.51 -12.17
N ILE A 84 4.79 1.58 -12.17
CA ILE A 84 4.80 0.44 -13.12
C ILE A 84 4.65 0.88 -14.59
N GLN A 85 4.08 2.07 -14.84
CA GLN A 85 4.00 2.66 -16.19
C GLN A 85 5.34 3.24 -16.66
N GLN A 86 6.31 3.44 -15.76
CA GLN A 86 7.60 4.09 -16.03
C GLN A 86 8.78 3.11 -16.04
N VAL A 87 8.56 1.83 -15.74
CA VAL A 87 9.60 0.81 -15.63
C VAL A 87 9.30 -0.40 -16.51
N ASP A 88 10.32 -1.20 -16.79
CA ASP A 88 10.15 -2.48 -17.47
C ASP A 88 9.65 -3.54 -16.49
N CYS A 89 8.35 -3.85 -16.55
CA CYS A 89 7.71 -4.83 -15.69
C CYS A 89 8.12 -6.29 -15.95
N SER A 90 8.96 -6.56 -16.97
CA SER A 90 9.54 -7.90 -17.17
C SER A 90 10.69 -8.22 -16.21
N GLN A 91 11.20 -7.21 -15.49
CA GLN A 91 12.22 -7.40 -14.46
C GLN A 91 11.73 -8.27 -13.29
N PRO A 92 12.64 -8.96 -12.57
CA PRO A 92 12.29 -9.65 -11.35
C PRO A 92 11.61 -8.73 -10.33
N ILE A 93 10.52 -9.20 -9.73
CA ILE A 93 9.70 -8.38 -8.81
C ILE A 93 10.48 -7.82 -7.62
N ASP A 94 11.52 -8.52 -7.12
CA ASP A 94 12.36 -8.00 -6.04
C ASP A 94 13.16 -6.77 -6.48
N ALA A 95 13.65 -6.73 -7.72
CA ALA A 95 14.32 -5.55 -8.28
C ALA A 95 13.33 -4.38 -8.44
N LEU A 96 12.12 -4.65 -8.94
CA LEU A 96 11.06 -3.64 -9.03
C LEU A 96 10.66 -3.10 -7.65
N ALA A 97 10.59 -3.97 -6.64
CA ALA A 97 10.27 -3.57 -5.27
C ALA A 97 11.36 -2.68 -4.66
N ASP A 98 12.63 -3.03 -4.86
CA ASP A 98 13.76 -2.22 -4.36
C ASP A 98 13.77 -0.85 -5.04
N GLU A 99 13.53 -0.77 -6.34
CA GLU A 99 13.43 0.50 -7.05
C GLU A 99 12.21 1.33 -6.59
N LEU A 100 11.05 0.71 -6.40
CA LEU A 100 9.86 1.36 -5.87
C LEU A 100 10.13 1.97 -4.48
N ILE A 101 10.78 1.21 -3.60
CA ILE A 101 11.13 1.66 -2.24
C ILE A 101 12.14 2.80 -2.30
N ASN A 102 13.14 2.73 -3.20
CA ASN A 102 14.11 3.82 -3.36
C ASN A 102 13.45 5.12 -3.81
N ARG A 103 12.41 5.06 -4.65
CA ARG A 103 11.69 6.25 -5.15
C ARG A 103 10.62 6.76 -4.18
N TYR A 104 9.89 5.86 -3.53
CA TYR A 104 8.65 6.18 -2.81
C TYR A 104 8.54 5.57 -1.40
N GLY A 105 9.64 5.06 -0.83
CA GLY A 105 9.70 4.40 0.49
C GLY A 105 9.63 5.35 1.69
N ASP A 106 9.62 6.66 1.49
CA ASP A 106 9.42 7.62 2.57
C ASP A 106 7.97 7.60 3.05
N LYS A 107 7.73 7.04 4.24
CA LYS A 107 6.38 6.97 4.85
C LYS A 107 5.72 8.35 5.05
N LEU A 108 6.50 9.43 5.04
CA LEU A 108 5.99 10.81 5.16
C LEU A 108 5.63 11.44 3.81
N LEU A 109 5.87 10.74 2.69
CA LEU A 109 5.55 11.19 1.33
C LEU A 109 4.11 11.71 1.18
N PRO A 110 3.05 11.07 1.75
CA PRO A 110 1.69 11.59 1.65
C PRO A 110 1.54 13.04 2.16
N PHE A 111 2.33 13.48 3.15
CA PHE A 111 2.26 14.84 3.69
C PHE A 111 2.84 15.92 2.76
N ARG A 112 3.42 15.53 1.61
CA ARG A 112 3.73 16.48 0.54
C ARG A 112 2.49 16.84 -0.29
N TYR A 113 1.52 15.93 -0.34
CA TYR A 113 0.29 16.05 -1.13
C TYR A 113 -0.90 16.48 -0.28
N TYR A 114 -0.90 16.10 0.99
CA TYR A 114 -1.99 16.37 1.93
C TYR A 114 -1.54 17.23 3.10
N SER A 115 -2.39 18.16 3.51
CA SER A 115 -2.28 18.78 4.83
C SER A 115 -2.49 17.71 5.93
N ARG A 116 -1.87 17.95 7.09
CA ARG A 116 -1.98 17.03 8.23
C ARG A 116 -3.43 16.88 8.69
N ASP A 117 -4.16 17.98 8.78
CA ASP A 117 -5.56 17.97 9.23
C ASP A 117 -6.46 17.16 8.30
N ARG A 118 -6.23 17.26 6.99
CA ARG A 118 -6.98 16.48 6.00
C ARG A 118 -6.62 14.99 6.08
N LEU A 119 -5.34 14.64 5.98
CA LEU A 119 -4.91 13.24 5.89
C LEU A 119 -5.21 12.46 7.18
N MET A 120 -5.08 13.10 8.34
CA MET A 120 -5.33 12.47 9.65
C MET A 120 -6.79 12.53 10.08
N SER A 121 -7.69 13.06 9.23
CA SER A 121 -9.12 13.12 9.53
C SER A 121 -9.78 11.74 9.50
N LYS A 122 -10.86 11.59 10.27
CA LYS A 122 -11.74 10.40 10.22
C LYS A 122 -12.23 10.11 8.80
N ILE A 123 -12.59 11.15 8.04
CA ILE A 123 -13.11 11.01 6.68
C ILE A 123 -12.02 10.43 5.77
N ALA A 124 -10.78 10.92 5.81
CA ALA A 124 -9.68 10.37 5.02
C ALA A 124 -9.37 8.89 5.35
N ARG A 125 -9.62 8.47 6.59
CA ARG A 125 -9.45 7.07 6.99
C ARG A 125 -10.53 6.16 6.40
N LEU A 126 -11.77 6.62 6.35
CA LEU A 126 -12.93 5.83 5.92
C LEU A 126 -13.18 5.91 4.41
N GLU A 127 -12.83 7.04 3.80
CA GLU A 127 -13.14 7.38 2.41
C GLU A 127 -11.91 7.93 1.68
N TRP A 128 -12.03 8.04 0.36
CA TRP A 128 -11.03 8.69 -0.47
C TRP A 128 -11.21 10.20 -0.45
N LEU A 129 -10.17 10.92 -0.03
CA LEU A 129 -10.07 12.35 -0.23
C LEU A 129 -8.96 12.65 -1.23
N GLU A 130 -9.25 13.51 -2.20
CA GLU A 130 -8.20 14.05 -3.09
C GLU A 130 -7.18 14.88 -2.30
N PRO A 131 -5.90 14.92 -2.72
CA PRO A 131 -4.89 15.83 -2.16
C PRO A 131 -5.32 17.30 -2.15
N ASP A 132 -4.96 18.04 -1.12
CA ASP A 132 -5.27 19.47 -0.96
C ASP A 132 -4.05 20.41 -1.11
N LEU A 133 -2.83 19.89 -1.15
CA LEU A 133 -1.61 20.68 -1.34
C LEU A 133 -1.04 20.55 -2.75
N ILE A 134 -0.84 19.32 -3.21
CA ILE A 134 -0.30 18.99 -4.54
C ILE A 134 -1.20 17.92 -5.15
N PRO A 135 -1.76 18.12 -6.35
CA PRO A 135 -2.55 17.09 -7.02
C PRO A 135 -1.74 15.81 -7.31
N LEU A 136 -2.42 14.66 -7.25
CA LEU A 136 -1.90 13.43 -7.88
C LEU A 136 -2.11 13.57 -9.39
N ALA A 137 -1.01 13.53 -10.16
CA ALA A 137 -1.02 13.65 -11.61
C ALA A 137 -1.58 12.40 -12.31
#